data_AF-A0A075MTJ4-F1
#
_entry.id   AF-A0A075MTJ4-F1
#
_cell.length_a   1.000
_cell.length_b   1.000
_cell.length_c   1.000
_cell.angle_alpha   90.00
_cell.angle_beta   90.00
_cell.angle_gamma   90.00
#
_symmetry.space_group_name_H-M   'P 1'
#
loop_
_entity.id
_entity.type
_entity.pdbx_description
1 polymer ?
#
loop_
_entity_poly.entity_id
_entity_poly.type
_entity_poly.pdbx_seq_one_letter_code
_entity_poly.pdbx_strand_id
1 'polypeptide(L)'
;MSGRDAVNGKNFRTGIVRLAYGSMVIVLFFAMAIAPPQASAIKLHSIVTIKPTFTIAAYQPRGFYDYYRNTCSTRCLTVRLRPAQYTSDMDYAGSSNALKKIESLGISDVVTDEQVTKNPSILASYEKVIVLHNEYVTQAEFDAITRHPDVLYLYPNALYALVSYNPVSNTITLQKGHGYKGVNDAFNWPPSRSTKDEYNTSCKNWQFEKASNGSVLDCYPEFDILHDAKLMSLVAG
;
A
#
# COMPACT_ATOMS: atom_id res chain seq x y z
N MET A 1 7.54 -20.96 82.78
CA MET A 1 8.53 -19.99 82.26
C MET A 1 7.82 -19.19 81.17
N SER A 2 7.62 -17.87 81.21
CA SER A 2 8.46 -16.69 81.58
C SER A 2 9.20 -16.09 80.37
N GLY A 3 8.97 -14.80 80.10
CA GLY A 3 9.28 -14.08 78.83
C GLY A 3 7.96 -13.68 78.12
N ARG A 4 7.42 -12.44 78.14
CA ARG A 4 7.95 -11.06 78.33
C ARG A 4 8.86 -10.56 77.19
N ASP A 5 8.76 -9.31 76.70
CA ASP A 5 7.86 -8.14 76.97
C ASP A 5 7.22 -7.67 75.63
N ALA A 6 6.50 -6.55 75.39
CA ALA A 6 6.29 -5.23 76.03
C ALA A 6 4.84 -4.67 75.67
N VAL A 7 4.21 -3.60 76.20
CA VAL A 7 4.52 -2.16 76.46
C VAL A 7 4.49 -1.30 75.17
N ASN A 8 3.79 -0.16 75.00
CA ASN A 8 2.88 0.69 75.84
C ASN A 8 1.69 1.20 74.96
N GLY A 9 0.65 1.96 75.35
CA GLY A 9 0.41 2.86 76.49
C GLY A 9 0.09 4.29 76.00
N LYS A 10 -1.13 4.58 75.51
CA LYS A 10 -2.25 5.26 76.21
C LYS A 10 -2.10 6.77 76.54
N ASN A 11 -3.22 7.48 76.34
CA ASN A 11 -3.69 8.72 76.98
C ASN A 11 -3.32 10.11 76.41
N PHE A 12 -4.32 10.65 75.71
CA PHE A 12 -4.76 12.04 75.62
C PHE A 12 -4.34 12.98 76.78
N ARG A 13 -3.88 14.20 76.47
CA ARG A 13 -4.00 15.39 77.33
C ARG A 13 -4.37 16.61 76.49
N THR A 14 -5.39 17.33 76.94
CA THR A 14 -5.87 18.58 76.34
C THR A 14 -4.95 19.75 76.70
N GLY A 15 -4.57 20.56 75.71
CA GLY A 15 -3.90 21.84 75.92
C GLY A 15 -4.42 22.88 74.92
N ILE A 16 -5.24 23.82 75.38
CA ILE A 16 -5.66 24.97 74.57
C ILE A 16 -4.61 26.08 74.73
N VAL A 17 -3.95 26.44 73.63
CA VAL A 17 -3.16 27.68 73.52
C VAL A 17 -3.77 28.53 72.42
N ARG A 18 -3.97 29.82 72.68
CA ARG A 18 -4.65 30.76 71.78
C ARG A 18 -3.65 31.56 70.94
N LEU A 19 -4.04 31.74 69.67
CA LEU A 19 -3.65 32.80 68.72
C LEU A 19 -2.16 33.20 68.62
N ALA A 20 -1.60 32.98 67.43
CA ALA A 20 -0.77 33.97 66.76
C ALA A 20 -1.40 34.24 65.37
N TYR A 21 -1.41 35.50 64.92
CA TYR A 21 -1.94 35.86 63.60
C TYR A 21 -0.94 35.47 62.50
N GLY A 22 -1.39 34.69 61.52
CA GLY A 22 -0.67 34.39 60.30
C GLY A 22 -1.64 34.30 59.13
N SER A 23 -1.47 35.15 58.11
CA SER A 23 -2.37 35.20 56.96
C SER A 23 -2.20 33.96 56.08
N MET A 24 -3.04 32.95 56.30
CA MET A 24 -3.02 31.71 55.54
C MET A 24 -3.51 31.95 54.10
N VAL A 25 -2.57 32.15 53.18
CA VAL A 25 -2.84 32.20 51.74
C VAL A 25 -3.30 30.81 51.30
N ILE A 26 -4.60 30.64 51.09
CA ILE A 26 -5.18 29.40 50.56
C ILE A 26 -4.84 29.31 49.07
N VAL A 27 -3.74 28.62 48.76
CA VAL A 27 -3.39 28.25 47.38
C VAL A 27 -4.36 27.17 46.92
N LEU A 28 -5.47 27.60 46.30
CA LEU A 28 -6.41 26.73 45.62
C LEU A 28 -5.74 26.11 44.39
N PHE A 29 -5.16 24.92 44.58
CA PHE A 29 -4.76 24.05 43.48
C PHE A 29 -6.01 23.61 42.71
N PHE A 30 -6.39 24.40 41.70
CA PHE A 30 -7.26 23.92 40.64
C PHE A 30 -6.54 22.78 39.91
N ALA A 31 -6.91 21.55 40.26
CA ALA A 31 -6.58 20.38 39.46
C ALA A 31 -7.29 20.52 38.11
N MET A 32 -6.59 21.12 37.13
CA MET A 32 -7.02 21.06 35.74
C MET A 32 -7.09 19.58 35.36
N ALA A 33 -8.31 19.08 35.17
CA ALA A 33 -8.52 17.76 34.59
C ALA A 33 -7.94 17.77 33.18
N ILE A 34 -6.76 17.17 33.02
CA ILE A 34 -6.16 16.95 31.71
C ILE A 34 -7.11 16.02 30.97
N ALA A 35 -7.90 16.59 30.06
CA ALA A 35 -8.72 15.80 29.16
C ALA A 35 -7.81 14.83 28.41
N PRO A 36 -8.19 13.55 28.25
CA PRO A 36 -7.41 12.61 27.45
C PRO A 36 -7.24 13.20 26.04
N PRO A 37 -6.07 12.99 25.38
CA PRO A 37 -5.87 13.48 24.02
C PRO A 37 -6.99 12.95 23.13
N GLN A 38 -7.74 13.86 22.50
CA GLN A 38 -8.83 13.47 21.60
C GLN A 38 -8.25 12.60 20.48
N ALA A 39 -8.88 11.45 20.23
CA ALA A 39 -8.39 10.46 19.28
C ALA A 39 -8.49 10.97 17.84
N SER A 40 -7.43 11.64 17.37
CA SER A 40 -7.37 12.28 16.06
C SER A 40 -6.98 11.29 14.96
N ALA A 41 -7.94 10.50 14.48
CA ALA A 41 -8.02 10.06 13.08
C ALA A 41 -9.39 9.42 12.77
N ILE A 42 -10.08 9.91 11.74
CA ILE A 42 -10.99 9.08 10.96
C ILE A 42 -10.10 8.34 9.96
N LYS A 43 -9.94 7.01 10.06
CA LYS A 43 -9.29 6.22 9.00
C LYS A 43 -10.25 6.18 7.81
N LEU A 44 -10.02 7.04 6.82
CA LEU A 44 -11.04 7.38 5.83
C LEU A 44 -11.21 6.33 4.72
N HIS A 45 -10.20 5.50 4.47
CA HIS A 45 -10.23 4.51 3.38
C HIS A 45 -10.12 3.08 3.93
N SER A 46 -11.02 2.20 3.47
CA SER A 46 -10.85 0.75 3.54
C SER A 46 -10.31 0.14 2.24
N ILE A 47 -10.08 0.96 1.22
CA ILE A 47 -9.50 0.57 -0.08
C ILE A 47 -8.02 0.96 -0.11
N VAL A 48 -7.16 0.13 -0.71
CA VAL A 48 -5.76 0.46 -1.02
C VAL A 48 -5.45 0.25 -2.50
N THR A 49 -4.71 1.17 -3.12
CA THR A 49 -4.20 1.04 -4.50
C THR A 49 -2.71 0.74 -4.50
N ILE A 50 -2.28 -0.26 -5.28
CA ILE A 50 -0.85 -0.59 -5.45
C ILE A 50 -0.29 0.12 -6.68
N LYS A 51 0.63 1.06 -6.45
CA LYS A 51 1.33 1.82 -7.49
C LYS A 51 2.44 0.96 -8.15
N PRO A 52 2.41 0.77 -9.49
CA PRO A 52 3.32 -0.13 -10.22
C PRO A 52 4.71 0.49 -10.43
N THR A 53 5.42 0.77 -9.34
CA THR A 53 6.79 1.32 -9.35
C THR A 53 7.79 0.39 -10.02
N PHE A 54 7.58 -0.92 -9.97
CA PHE A 54 8.36 -1.92 -10.69
C PHE A 54 8.13 -1.85 -12.21
N THR A 55 6.88 -1.74 -12.68
CA THR A 55 6.58 -1.57 -14.12
C THR A 55 7.13 -0.25 -14.65
N ILE A 56 6.91 0.85 -13.93
CA ILE A 56 7.49 2.17 -14.24
C ILE A 56 9.01 2.09 -14.40
N ALA A 57 9.68 1.30 -13.56
CA ALA A 57 11.12 1.10 -13.66
C ALA A 57 11.54 0.16 -14.81
N ALA A 58 10.74 -0.87 -15.10
CA ALA A 58 10.98 -1.80 -16.21
C ALA A 58 10.88 -1.13 -17.59
N TYR A 59 9.99 -0.13 -17.73
CA TYR A 59 9.77 0.63 -18.96
C TYR A 59 10.75 1.79 -19.20
N GLN A 60 11.61 2.12 -18.24
CA GLN A 60 12.56 3.23 -18.41
C GLN A 60 13.54 2.97 -19.58
N PRO A 61 14.11 4.02 -20.22
CA PRO A 61 15.16 3.84 -21.22
C PRO A 61 16.34 3.05 -20.65
N ARG A 62 16.81 2.03 -21.38
CA ARG A 62 17.74 0.97 -20.90
C ARG A 62 17.13 0.00 -19.88
N GLY A 63 15.81 -0.19 -19.94
CA GLY A 63 15.04 -1.17 -19.17
C GLY A 63 14.72 -2.45 -19.93
N PHE A 64 13.73 -3.21 -19.44
CA PHE A 64 13.47 -4.59 -19.89
C PHE A 64 13.06 -4.66 -21.37
N TYR A 65 12.32 -3.68 -21.88
CA TYR A 65 11.93 -3.64 -23.29
C TYR A 65 13.09 -3.38 -24.25
N ASP A 66 14.21 -2.80 -23.80
CA ASP A 66 15.42 -2.73 -24.64
C ASP A 66 16.16 -4.08 -24.73
N TYR A 67 15.99 -4.97 -23.74
CA TYR A 67 16.42 -6.36 -23.88
C TYR A 67 15.54 -7.10 -24.90
N TYR A 68 14.21 -7.02 -24.79
CA TYR A 68 13.29 -7.69 -25.73
C TYR A 68 13.38 -7.15 -27.17
N ARG A 69 13.66 -5.85 -27.35
CA ARG A 69 13.94 -5.23 -28.66
C ARG A 69 15.33 -5.56 -29.22
N ASN A 70 16.15 -6.34 -28.50
CA ASN A 70 17.55 -6.65 -28.82
C ASN A 70 18.47 -5.40 -28.93
N THR A 71 18.04 -4.24 -28.42
CA THR A 71 18.84 -3.01 -28.35
C THR A 71 19.77 -2.98 -27.12
N CYS A 72 19.61 -3.93 -26.20
CA CYS A 72 20.44 -4.09 -25.01
C CYS A 72 20.68 -5.56 -24.63
N SER A 73 21.83 -5.82 -24.02
CA SER A 73 22.13 -7.12 -23.39
C SER A 73 21.45 -7.27 -22.02
N THR A 74 21.70 -8.40 -21.35
CA THR A 74 21.21 -8.71 -19.99
C THR A 74 21.51 -7.63 -18.94
N ARG A 75 22.42 -6.67 -19.19
CA ARG A 75 22.62 -5.48 -18.34
C ARG A 75 21.33 -4.68 -18.11
N CYS A 76 20.42 -4.64 -19.09
CA CYS A 76 19.14 -3.93 -18.96
C CYS A 76 18.09 -4.71 -18.16
N LEU A 77 18.34 -5.99 -17.83
CA LEU A 77 17.47 -6.80 -16.97
C LEU A 77 17.64 -6.51 -15.47
N THR A 78 18.39 -5.45 -15.10
CA THR A 78 18.43 -4.91 -13.74
C THR A 78 18.35 -3.39 -13.79
N VAL A 79 17.30 -2.81 -13.19
CA VAL A 79 16.95 -1.39 -13.30
C VAL A 79 16.74 -0.76 -11.93
N ARG A 80 16.94 0.56 -11.82
CA ARG A 80 16.70 1.32 -10.57
C ARG A 80 15.28 1.86 -10.54
N LEU A 81 14.64 1.80 -9.37
CA LEU A 81 13.25 2.25 -9.21
C LEU A 81 13.08 3.78 -9.14
N ARG A 82 14.20 4.51 -9.07
CA ARG A 82 14.23 5.95 -9.34
C ARG A 82 14.94 6.16 -10.68
N PRO A 83 14.18 6.20 -11.79
CA PRO A 83 14.72 6.43 -13.13
C PRO A 83 15.27 7.87 -13.22
N ALA A 84 16.31 8.07 -14.04
CA ALA A 84 16.97 9.37 -14.17
C ALA A 84 16.16 10.39 -15.00
N GLN A 85 15.23 9.90 -15.82
CA GLN A 85 14.28 10.65 -16.62
C GLN A 85 12.96 9.88 -16.65
N TYR A 86 11.83 10.58 -16.75
CA TYR A 86 10.50 9.97 -16.89
C TYR A 86 10.00 10.16 -18.33
N THR A 87 9.31 9.18 -18.89
CA THR A 87 8.85 9.21 -20.30
C THR A 87 7.35 8.95 -20.41
N SER A 88 6.76 9.30 -21.57
CA SER A 88 5.39 8.95 -21.94
C SER A 88 5.08 7.47 -21.77
N ASP A 89 6.03 6.62 -22.13
CA ASP A 89 5.91 5.16 -22.11
C ASP A 89 5.82 4.66 -20.67
N MET A 90 6.53 5.31 -19.74
CA MET A 90 6.48 5.05 -18.30
C MET A 90 5.24 5.65 -17.63
N ASP A 91 4.73 6.80 -18.09
CA ASP A 91 3.43 7.32 -17.66
C ASP A 91 2.34 6.29 -17.99
N TYR A 92 2.28 5.89 -19.27
CA TYR A 92 1.27 4.99 -19.81
C TYR A 92 1.32 3.58 -19.22
N ALA A 93 2.51 2.96 -19.16
CA ALA A 93 2.70 1.64 -18.56
C ALA A 93 2.67 1.66 -17.02
N GLY A 94 2.76 2.84 -16.41
CA GLY A 94 2.65 3.05 -14.97
C GLY A 94 1.23 3.30 -14.46
N SER A 95 0.21 3.17 -15.32
CA SER A 95 -1.19 3.51 -15.01
C SER A 95 -1.36 4.93 -14.47
N SER A 96 -0.55 5.86 -14.96
CA SER A 96 -0.30 7.12 -14.25
C SER A 96 -1.53 8.02 -14.23
N ASN A 97 -2.41 7.94 -15.22
CA ASN A 97 -3.68 8.65 -15.23
C ASN A 97 -4.70 8.07 -14.25
N ALA A 98 -4.80 6.74 -14.13
CA ALA A 98 -5.62 6.12 -13.09
C ALA A 98 -5.13 6.49 -11.69
N LEU A 99 -3.81 6.45 -11.46
CA LEU A 99 -3.24 6.84 -10.17
C LEU A 99 -3.55 8.31 -9.85
N LYS A 100 -3.27 9.24 -10.77
CA LYS A 100 -3.61 10.68 -10.60
C LYS A 100 -5.10 10.87 -10.32
N LYS A 101 -5.98 10.10 -10.97
CA LYS A 101 -7.43 10.14 -10.77
C LYS A 101 -7.84 9.65 -9.37
N ILE A 102 -7.33 8.48 -8.95
CA ILE A 102 -7.57 7.88 -7.64
C ILE A 102 -7.08 8.82 -6.52
N GLU A 103 -5.85 9.33 -6.64
CA GLU A 103 -5.26 10.32 -5.72
C GLU A 103 -6.11 11.61 -5.66
N SER A 104 -6.59 12.11 -6.81
CA SER A 104 -7.42 13.33 -6.87
C SER A 104 -8.82 13.19 -6.26
N LEU A 105 -9.37 11.97 -6.18
CA LEU A 105 -10.67 11.69 -5.58
C LEU A 105 -10.58 11.35 -4.08
N GLY A 106 -9.41 10.94 -3.59
CA GLY A 106 -9.24 10.52 -2.19
C GLY A 106 -10.10 9.30 -1.83
N ILE A 107 -10.06 8.25 -2.67
CA ILE A 107 -10.89 7.04 -2.49
C ILE A 107 -10.13 5.83 -1.94
N SER A 108 -8.80 5.86 -1.93
CA SER A 108 -7.95 4.78 -1.42
C SER A 108 -6.65 5.32 -0.83
N ASP A 109 -6.09 4.62 0.16
CA ASP A 109 -4.68 4.78 0.49
C ASP A 109 -3.81 4.26 -0.69
N VAL A 110 -2.58 4.76 -0.83
CA VAL A 110 -1.66 4.32 -1.90
C VAL A 110 -0.40 3.69 -1.29
N VAL A 111 -0.04 2.51 -1.77
CA VAL A 111 1.21 1.81 -1.46
C VAL A 111 1.98 1.52 -2.74
N THR A 112 3.31 1.38 -2.67
CA THR A 112 4.13 0.98 -3.83
C THR A 112 4.49 -0.51 -3.79
N ASP A 113 4.92 -1.05 -4.92
CA ASP A 113 5.35 -2.45 -4.99
C ASP A 113 6.50 -2.76 -4.01
N GLU A 114 7.39 -1.79 -3.73
CA GLU A 114 8.43 -1.93 -2.70
C GLU A 114 7.86 -2.05 -1.28
N GLN A 115 6.71 -1.43 -0.99
CA GLN A 115 6.08 -1.47 0.32
C GLN A 115 5.34 -2.80 0.53
N VAL A 116 4.59 -3.26 -0.47
CA VAL A 116 3.93 -4.57 -0.46
C VAL A 116 4.98 -5.69 -0.40
N THR A 117 6.03 -5.63 -1.22
CA THR A 117 7.15 -6.57 -1.19
C THR A 117 7.85 -6.65 0.17
N LYS A 118 7.99 -5.52 0.90
CA LYS A 118 8.61 -5.48 2.25
C LYS A 118 7.68 -5.92 3.38
N ASN A 119 6.39 -5.68 3.24
CA ASN A 119 5.36 -6.00 4.24
C ASN A 119 4.10 -6.50 3.53
N PRO A 120 4.05 -7.75 3.05
CA PRO A 120 2.93 -8.23 2.23
C PRO A 120 1.61 -8.29 3.02
N SER A 121 1.71 -8.41 4.35
CA SER A 121 0.59 -8.30 5.30
C SER A 121 -0.11 -6.92 5.32
N ILE A 122 0.46 -5.88 4.70
CA ILE A 122 -0.19 -4.56 4.63
C ILE A 122 -1.55 -4.61 3.93
N LEU A 123 -1.69 -5.44 2.89
CA LEU A 123 -2.93 -5.55 2.11
C LEU A 123 -4.08 -6.12 2.95
N ALA A 124 -3.79 -7.01 3.90
CA ALA A 124 -4.78 -7.60 4.80
C ALA A 124 -5.32 -6.63 5.88
N SER A 125 -4.93 -5.35 5.84
CA SER A 125 -5.49 -4.27 6.68
C SER A 125 -6.51 -3.37 5.96
N TYR A 126 -6.93 -3.80 4.77
CA TYR A 126 -7.91 -3.16 3.88
C TYR A 126 -9.00 -4.18 3.51
N GLU A 127 -10.16 -3.68 3.11
CA GLU A 127 -11.31 -4.47 2.66
C GLU A 127 -11.23 -4.79 1.17
N LYS A 128 -10.59 -3.92 0.37
CA LYS A 128 -10.43 -4.03 -1.08
C LYS A 128 -9.04 -3.57 -1.52
N VAL A 129 -8.44 -4.29 -2.46
CA VAL A 129 -7.16 -3.93 -3.11
C VAL A 129 -7.40 -3.58 -4.57
N ILE A 130 -6.92 -2.42 -5.02
CA ILE A 130 -6.87 -2.04 -6.43
C ILE A 130 -5.46 -2.33 -6.96
N VAL A 131 -5.40 -3.16 -7.99
CA VAL A 131 -4.18 -3.47 -8.75
C VAL A 131 -4.26 -2.71 -10.07
N LEU A 132 -3.24 -1.91 -10.35
CA LEU A 132 -3.06 -1.17 -11.60
C LEU A 132 -2.25 -2.05 -12.60
N HIS A 133 -1.46 -1.47 -13.49
CA HIS A 133 -0.58 -2.21 -14.40
C HIS A 133 0.68 -2.75 -13.67
N ASN A 134 0.49 -3.46 -12.55
CA ASN A 134 1.52 -4.15 -11.78
C ASN A 134 1.92 -5.46 -12.50
N GLU A 135 2.39 -5.32 -13.74
CA GLU A 135 2.85 -6.37 -14.65
C GLU A 135 4.08 -7.10 -14.08
N TYR A 136 5.02 -6.35 -13.52
CA TYR A 136 6.23 -6.85 -12.88
C TYR A 136 6.07 -6.82 -11.36
N VAL A 137 6.04 -7.98 -10.70
CA VAL A 137 5.84 -8.10 -9.23
C VAL A 137 6.84 -9.07 -8.59
N THR A 138 7.06 -8.96 -7.27
CA THR A 138 7.76 -10.05 -6.55
C THR A 138 6.83 -11.20 -6.20
N GLN A 139 7.38 -12.38 -5.92
CA GLN A 139 6.60 -13.53 -5.44
C GLN A 139 5.82 -13.19 -4.17
N ALA A 140 6.42 -12.48 -3.21
CA ALA A 140 5.79 -12.13 -1.94
C ALA A 140 4.57 -11.21 -2.09
N GLU A 141 4.60 -10.36 -3.11
CA GLU A 141 3.55 -9.43 -3.49
C GLU A 141 2.43 -10.11 -4.28
N PHE A 142 2.79 -10.90 -5.31
CA PHE A 142 1.85 -11.78 -6.02
C PHE A 142 1.06 -12.64 -5.02
N ASP A 143 1.76 -13.25 -4.07
CA ASP A 143 1.23 -14.06 -2.98
C ASP A 143 0.23 -13.30 -2.08
N ALA A 144 0.45 -12.01 -1.84
CA ALA A 144 -0.43 -11.19 -0.98
C ALA A 144 -1.66 -10.70 -1.74
N ILE A 145 -1.47 -10.26 -3.00
CA ILE A 145 -2.57 -9.85 -3.88
C ILE A 145 -3.51 -11.03 -4.13
N THR A 146 -2.99 -12.18 -4.57
CA THR A 146 -3.82 -13.34 -4.97
C THR A 146 -4.48 -14.09 -3.80
N ARG A 147 -4.05 -13.82 -2.55
CA ARG A 147 -4.73 -14.29 -1.33
C ARG A 147 -5.70 -13.27 -0.72
N HIS A 148 -5.69 -12.02 -1.16
CA HIS A 148 -6.65 -11.01 -0.69
C HIS A 148 -8.04 -11.34 -1.24
N PRO A 149 -9.12 -11.29 -0.44
CA PRO A 149 -10.44 -11.82 -0.82
C PRO A 149 -11.21 -10.97 -1.84
N ASP A 150 -10.95 -9.66 -1.90
CA ASP A 150 -11.55 -8.75 -2.88
C ASP A 150 -10.48 -7.86 -3.54
N VAL A 151 -10.18 -8.15 -4.80
CA VAL A 151 -9.17 -7.47 -5.61
C VAL A 151 -9.78 -6.98 -6.92
N LEU A 152 -9.65 -5.67 -7.15
CA LEU A 152 -9.97 -5.02 -8.40
C LEU A 152 -8.71 -4.94 -9.28
N TYR A 153 -8.59 -5.84 -10.25
CA TYR A 153 -7.57 -5.78 -11.29
C TYR A 153 -8.02 -4.77 -12.35
N LEU A 154 -7.63 -3.51 -12.18
CA LEU A 154 -8.12 -2.37 -12.95
C LEU A 154 -7.43 -2.23 -14.32
N TYR A 155 -6.29 -2.89 -14.52
CA TYR A 155 -5.59 -2.98 -15.80
C TYR A 155 -5.37 -4.46 -16.16
N PRO A 156 -5.45 -4.82 -17.45
CA PRO A 156 -4.95 -6.09 -17.97
C PRO A 156 -3.42 -6.19 -17.80
N ASN A 157 -2.83 -7.33 -18.14
CA ASN A 157 -1.39 -7.63 -18.09
C ASN A 157 -0.71 -7.51 -16.69
N ALA A 158 -1.47 -7.18 -15.64
CA ALA A 158 -1.01 -7.29 -14.25
C ALA A 158 -0.64 -8.73 -13.86
N LEU A 159 0.30 -8.86 -12.91
CA LEU A 159 0.80 -10.13 -12.34
C LEU A 159 1.44 -11.10 -13.36
N TYR A 160 2.09 -10.59 -14.41
CA TYR A 160 2.60 -11.43 -15.51
C TYR A 160 4.07 -11.85 -15.37
N ALA A 161 4.92 -10.99 -14.80
CA ALA A 161 6.37 -11.18 -14.76
C ALA A 161 6.94 -11.13 -13.34
N LEU A 162 7.82 -12.08 -13.03
CA LEU A 162 8.48 -12.18 -11.72
C LEU A 162 9.79 -11.40 -11.72
N VAL A 163 9.89 -10.45 -10.79
CA VAL A 163 11.12 -9.74 -10.46
C VAL A 163 11.61 -10.09 -9.06
N SER A 164 12.91 -9.89 -8.82
CA SER A 164 13.50 -9.83 -7.48
C SER A 164 13.89 -8.40 -7.16
N TYR A 165 13.40 -7.86 -6.05
CA TYR A 165 13.74 -6.51 -5.57
C TYR A 165 14.88 -6.54 -4.55
N ASN A 166 15.85 -5.63 -4.70
CA ASN A 166 16.95 -5.40 -3.77
C ASN A 166 16.76 -4.03 -3.08
N PRO A 167 16.50 -3.98 -1.75
CA PRO A 167 16.25 -2.74 -1.03
C PRO A 167 17.51 -1.88 -0.78
N VAL A 168 18.72 -2.46 -0.89
CA VAL A 168 19.98 -1.73 -0.64
C VAL A 168 20.39 -0.91 -1.87
N SER A 169 20.30 -1.51 -3.07
CA SER A 169 20.55 -0.80 -4.33
C SER A 169 19.31 -0.04 -4.85
N ASN A 170 18.13 -0.34 -4.30
CA ASN A 170 16.81 0.06 -4.79
C ASN A 170 16.61 -0.27 -6.29
N THR A 171 16.82 -1.54 -6.60
CA THR A 171 16.73 -2.09 -7.97
C THR A 171 15.83 -3.32 -8.03
N ILE A 172 15.19 -3.55 -9.17
CA ILE A 172 14.62 -4.85 -9.54
C ILE A 172 15.47 -5.54 -10.59
N THR A 173 15.46 -6.87 -10.57
CA THR A 173 16.05 -7.75 -11.59
C THR A 173 15.00 -8.71 -12.10
N LEU A 174 14.88 -8.86 -13.42
CA LEU A 174 13.95 -9.81 -14.04
C LEU A 174 14.38 -11.26 -13.76
N GLN A 175 13.43 -12.10 -13.34
CA GLN A 175 13.68 -13.52 -13.07
C GLN A 175 13.00 -14.46 -14.07
N LYS A 176 11.75 -14.17 -14.47
CA LYS A 176 10.89 -15.03 -15.31
C LYS A 176 9.77 -14.15 -15.90
N GLY A 177 9.32 -14.39 -17.13
CA GLY A 177 8.21 -13.63 -17.77
C GLY A 177 8.56 -13.09 -19.17
N HIS A 178 7.54 -12.76 -19.98
CA HIS A 178 7.63 -12.26 -21.37
C HIS A 178 8.63 -13.03 -22.28
N GLY A 179 8.64 -14.36 -22.16
CA GLY A 179 9.53 -15.23 -22.93
C GLY A 179 10.95 -15.34 -22.36
N TYR A 180 11.32 -14.55 -21.35
CA TYR A 180 12.63 -14.69 -20.69
C TYR A 180 12.78 -16.08 -20.07
N LYS A 181 13.91 -16.74 -20.39
CA LYS A 181 14.18 -18.16 -20.09
C LYS A 181 13.11 -19.13 -20.66
N GLY A 182 12.42 -18.74 -21.74
CA GLY A 182 11.38 -19.56 -22.38
C GLY A 182 10.03 -19.54 -21.66
N VAL A 183 9.77 -18.57 -20.79
CA VAL A 183 8.55 -18.49 -19.99
C VAL A 183 7.78 -17.20 -20.27
N ASN A 184 6.55 -17.34 -20.76
CA ASN A 184 5.64 -16.22 -21.03
C ASN A 184 5.06 -15.67 -19.73
N ASP A 185 4.11 -16.38 -19.10
CA ASP A 185 3.59 -16.03 -17.77
C ASP A 185 4.51 -16.62 -16.67
N ALA A 186 4.98 -15.75 -15.76
CA ALA A 186 5.86 -16.13 -14.67
C ALA A 186 5.16 -16.89 -13.53
N PHE A 187 3.86 -16.71 -13.34
CA PHE A 187 3.09 -17.23 -12.22
C PHE A 187 2.05 -18.28 -12.62
N ASN A 188 1.71 -18.36 -13.92
CA ASN A 188 0.54 -19.10 -14.43
C ASN A 188 -0.76 -18.61 -13.76
N TRP A 189 -0.89 -17.29 -13.63
CA TRP A 189 -2.11 -16.61 -13.21
C TRP A 189 -3.19 -16.89 -14.27
N PRO A 190 -4.45 -17.23 -13.94
CA PRO A 190 -5.36 -18.00 -14.79
C PRO A 190 -5.26 -17.65 -16.30
N PRO A 191 -4.70 -18.55 -17.15
CA PRO A 191 -3.66 -18.26 -18.17
C PRO A 191 -4.10 -17.49 -19.44
N SER A 192 -4.98 -16.52 -19.27
CA SER A 192 -5.42 -15.55 -20.28
C SER A 192 -5.91 -14.23 -19.68
N ARG A 193 -6.25 -14.16 -18.38
CA ARG A 193 -6.90 -12.98 -17.76
C ARG A 193 -6.04 -11.73 -17.67
N SER A 194 -4.72 -11.88 -17.71
CA SER A 194 -3.79 -10.77 -17.80
C SER A 194 -3.76 -10.25 -19.25
N THR A 195 -3.16 -10.97 -20.19
CA THR A 195 -2.83 -10.42 -21.52
C THR A 195 -4.00 -10.33 -22.52
N LYS A 196 -5.15 -10.99 -22.30
CA LYS A 196 -6.28 -11.04 -23.25
C LYS A 196 -6.68 -9.65 -23.79
N ASP A 197 -6.80 -8.68 -22.90
CA ASP A 197 -7.38 -7.37 -23.21
C ASP A 197 -6.34 -6.23 -23.23
N GLU A 198 -5.04 -6.55 -23.20
CA GLU A 198 -3.95 -5.56 -23.12
C GLU A 198 -3.90 -4.59 -24.33
N TYR A 199 -4.38 -5.03 -25.49
CA TYR A 199 -4.51 -4.20 -26.70
C TYR A 199 -5.89 -3.53 -26.83
N ASN A 200 -6.83 -3.74 -25.91
CA ASN A 200 -8.11 -3.04 -25.90
C ASN A 200 -7.96 -1.63 -25.27
N THR A 201 -7.11 -0.82 -25.89
CA THR A 201 -6.75 0.55 -25.47
C THR A 201 -7.83 1.59 -25.80
N SER A 202 -9.00 1.13 -26.28
CA SER A 202 -10.16 1.99 -26.55
C SER A 202 -11.19 1.99 -25.42
N CYS A 203 -11.13 1.00 -24.51
CA CYS A 203 -12.06 0.75 -23.40
C CYS A 203 -13.58 0.86 -23.69
N LYS A 204 -14.01 0.75 -24.95
CA LYS A 204 -15.42 0.96 -25.31
C LYS A 204 -16.27 -0.24 -24.90
N ASN A 205 -17.33 0.03 -24.14
CA ASN A 205 -18.28 -0.96 -23.60
C ASN A 205 -17.65 -1.93 -22.58
N TRP A 206 -16.70 -1.44 -21.79
CA TRP A 206 -16.01 -2.19 -20.73
C TRP A 206 -16.95 -2.91 -19.76
N GLN A 207 -16.46 -4.02 -19.21
CA GLN A 207 -17.12 -4.88 -18.26
C GLN A 207 -16.13 -5.35 -17.17
N PHE A 208 -16.68 -5.81 -16.05
CA PHE A 208 -15.91 -6.48 -15.01
C PHE A 208 -16.11 -7.99 -15.09
N GLU A 209 -15.08 -8.72 -15.50
CA GLU A 209 -15.06 -10.18 -15.43
C GLU A 209 -14.76 -10.65 -14.00
N LYS A 210 -15.50 -11.64 -13.50
CA LYS A 210 -15.25 -12.23 -12.18
C LYS A 210 -13.93 -13.01 -12.13
N ALA A 211 -13.01 -12.60 -11.26
CA ALA A 211 -11.80 -13.34 -10.90
C ALA A 211 -12.07 -14.41 -9.82
N SER A 212 -11.04 -15.16 -9.44
CA SER A 212 -11.07 -16.08 -8.30
C SER A 212 -11.24 -15.36 -6.95
N ASN A 213 -10.79 -14.12 -6.85
CA ASN A 213 -10.69 -13.33 -5.62
C ASN A 213 -11.04 -11.84 -5.85
N GLY A 214 -12.03 -11.57 -6.72
CA GLY A 214 -12.46 -10.20 -7.06
C GLY A 214 -12.91 -10.06 -8.52
N SER A 215 -12.49 -8.99 -9.18
CA SER A 215 -12.93 -8.59 -10.54
C SER A 215 -11.77 -8.07 -11.41
N VAL A 216 -11.84 -8.27 -12.73
CA VAL A 216 -10.88 -7.78 -13.73
C VAL A 216 -11.59 -6.88 -14.74
N LEU A 217 -11.00 -5.74 -15.11
CA LEU A 217 -11.47 -4.90 -16.23
C LEU A 217 -11.04 -5.51 -17.57
N ASP A 218 -11.96 -5.63 -18.53
CA ASP A 218 -11.73 -6.23 -19.86
C ASP A 218 -11.13 -5.24 -20.90
N CYS A 219 -10.39 -4.23 -20.45
CA CYS A 219 -9.76 -3.23 -21.31
C CYS A 219 -8.65 -2.42 -20.61
N TYR A 220 -7.80 -1.73 -21.38
CA TYR A 220 -6.69 -0.91 -20.86
C TYR A 220 -7.11 0.57 -20.73
N PRO A 221 -7.38 1.11 -19.51
CA PRO A 221 -8.23 2.29 -19.34
C PRO A 221 -7.51 3.65 -19.27
N GLU A 222 -6.22 3.70 -19.60
CA GLU A 222 -5.33 4.84 -19.27
C GLU A 222 -5.78 6.22 -19.78
N PHE A 223 -6.61 6.31 -20.82
CA PHE A 223 -7.18 7.59 -21.27
C PHE A 223 -8.64 7.76 -20.82
N ASP A 224 -9.47 6.73 -20.98
CA ASP A 224 -10.89 6.78 -20.64
C ASP A 224 -11.15 7.00 -19.15
N ILE A 225 -10.28 6.51 -18.25
CA ILE A 225 -10.44 6.64 -16.80
C ILE A 225 -10.42 8.07 -16.26
N LEU A 226 -9.86 9.02 -17.04
CA LEU A 226 -9.92 10.44 -16.71
C LEU A 226 -11.35 11.00 -16.86
N HIS A 227 -12.16 10.41 -17.74
CA HIS A 227 -13.42 10.96 -18.22
C HIS A 227 -14.64 10.08 -17.90
N ASP A 228 -14.49 8.76 -17.76
CA ASP A 228 -15.59 7.85 -17.43
C ASP A 228 -15.91 7.88 -15.93
N ALA A 229 -16.94 8.66 -15.59
CA ALA A 229 -17.47 8.76 -14.23
C ALA A 229 -18.19 7.48 -13.76
N LYS A 230 -18.70 6.63 -14.67
CA LYS A 230 -19.33 5.34 -14.32
C LYS A 230 -18.26 4.34 -13.91
N LEU A 231 -17.13 4.28 -14.64
CA LEU A 231 -15.98 3.45 -14.30
C LEU A 231 -15.44 3.85 -12.92
N MET A 232 -15.16 5.14 -12.71
CA MET A 232 -14.66 5.61 -11.41
C MET A 232 -15.63 5.42 -10.25
N SER A 233 -16.95 5.46 -10.50
CA SER A 233 -17.96 5.14 -9.47
C SER A 233 -17.97 3.65 -9.07
N LEU A 234 -17.41 2.75 -9.89
CA LEU A 234 -17.23 1.32 -9.55
C LEU A 234 -15.81 1.01 -9.05
N VAL A 235 -14.83 1.89 -9.30
CA VAL A 235 -13.50 1.81 -8.66
C VAL A 235 -13.57 2.27 -7.19
N ALA A 236 -14.48 3.18 -6.87
CA ALA A 236 -14.66 3.76 -5.53
C ALA A 236 -15.66 3.03 -4.62
N GLY A 237 -16.28 1.94 -5.09
CA GLY A 237 -17.28 1.14 -4.36
C GLY A 237 -16.91 -0.33 -4.31
#